data_AF-A0A8J7FFI1-F1
#
_entry.id   AF-A0A8J7FFI1-F1
#
_cell.length_a   1.000
_cell.length_b   1.000
_cell.length_c   1.000
_cell.angle_alpha   90.00
_cell.angle_beta   90.00
_cell.angle_gamma   90.00
#
_symmetry.space_group_name_H-M   'P 1'
#
loop_
_entity.id
_entity.type
_entity.pdbx_description
1 polymer ?
#
loop_
_entity_poly.entity_id
_entity_poly.type
_entity_poly.pdbx_seq_one_letter_code
_entity_poly.pdbx_strand_id
1 'polypeptide(L)'
;MQNIAAITFHYDPIEDRILLVGNLNNTQPRCDFWLTRNITLKLLEALSSLVRKTSEQVATAPSEHQSGLAQFEHEQAQQSMQLVPESSVPESKAPGLLCKVDVSHQGKRYQVRLYEQGLEEATAQALLTHDELHQILSLLHRGALELSWGVDDQLFDHLPPGTALQ
;
A
#
# COMPACT_ATOMS: atom_id res chain seq x y z
N MET A 1 8.63 -2.25 18.20
CA MET A 1 7.63 -1.92 17.17
C MET A 1 7.25 -0.44 17.25
N GLN A 2 7.43 0.30 16.16
CA GLN A 2 7.21 1.74 16.05
C GLN A 2 5.87 2.04 15.37
N ASN A 3 5.17 3.10 15.78
CA ASN A 3 3.93 3.52 15.12
C ASN A 3 4.23 4.47 13.97
N ILE A 4 3.58 4.25 12.83
CA ILE A 4 3.63 5.12 11.66
C ILE A 4 2.30 5.86 11.57
N ALA A 5 2.34 7.19 11.58
CA ALA A 5 1.18 8.05 11.40
C ALA A 5 1.19 8.84 10.09
N ALA A 6 2.34 8.89 9.40
CA ALA A 6 2.45 9.45 8.07
C ALA A 6 3.35 8.55 7.24
N ILE A 7 3.00 8.30 5.98
CA ILE A 7 3.77 7.48 5.05
C ILE A 7 4.09 8.32 3.82
N THR A 8 5.34 8.24 3.39
CA THR A 8 5.85 8.89 2.20
C THR A 8 6.58 7.86 1.34
N PHE A 9 6.49 7.96 0.02
CA PHE A 9 7.16 7.05 -0.90
C PHE A 9 8.11 7.79 -1.84
N HIS A 10 9.31 7.25 -2.02
CA HIS A 10 10.25 7.68 -3.06
C HIS A 10 10.53 6.52 -3.99
N TYR A 11 10.63 6.81 -5.27
CA TYR A 11 10.86 5.81 -6.31
C TYR A 11 12.30 5.93 -6.80
N ASP A 12 13.10 4.88 -6.62
CA ASP A 12 14.48 4.82 -7.07
C ASP A 12 14.58 3.94 -8.34
N PRO A 13 14.66 4.57 -9.54
CA PRO A 13 14.76 3.84 -10.80
C PRO A 13 16.14 3.21 -11.03
N ILE A 14 17.18 3.65 -10.33
CA ILE A 14 18.53 3.10 -10.49
C ILE A 14 18.67 1.80 -9.73
N GLU A 15 18.18 1.77 -8.48
CA GLU A 15 18.23 0.58 -7.64
C GLU A 15 17.01 -0.34 -7.81
N ASP A 16 16.01 0.07 -8.59
CA ASP A 16 14.76 -0.66 -8.83
C ASP A 16 13.99 -0.95 -7.52
N ARG A 17 13.85 0.08 -6.67
CA ARG A 17 13.23 -0.02 -5.34
C ARG A 17 12.40 1.20 -5.01
N ILE A 18 11.48 1.02 -4.07
CA ILE A 18 10.68 2.10 -3.50
C ILE A 18 11.12 2.29 -2.05
N LEU A 19 11.46 3.52 -1.65
CA LEU A 19 11.68 3.87 -0.25
C LEU A 19 10.34 4.26 0.39
N LEU A 20 9.92 3.53 1.41
CA LEU A 20 8.87 3.95 2.32
C LEU A 20 9.51 4.71 3.48
N VAL A 21 9.15 5.97 3.65
CA VAL A 21 9.56 6.81 4.79
C VAL A 21 8.36 6.99 5.71
N GLY A 22 8.42 6.35 6.87
CA GLY A 22 7.44 6.52 7.93
C GLY A 22 7.79 7.74 8.77
N ASN A 23 6.77 8.54 9.11
CA ASN A 23 6.87 9.69 10.00
C ASN A 23 7.79 10.80 9.50
N LEU A 24 7.84 11.02 8.17
CA LEU A 24 8.53 12.17 7.60
C LEU A 24 7.91 13.47 8.13
N ASN A 25 8.75 14.37 8.63
CA ASN A 25 8.36 15.73 9.07
C ASN A 25 7.25 15.78 10.14
N ASN A 26 7.09 14.73 10.95
CA ASN A 26 6.16 14.73 12.08
C ASN A 26 6.90 14.56 13.42
N THR A 27 6.16 14.59 14.53
CA THR A 27 6.73 14.49 15.90
C THR A 27 7.05 13.06 16.33
N GLN A 28 6.69 12.07 15.54
CA GLN A 28 6.97 10.67 15.81
C GLN A 28 8.35 10.29 15.28
N PRO A 29 9.01 9.29 15.89
CA PRO A 29 10.30 8.86 15.37
C PRO A 29 10.14 8.34 13.93
N ARG A 30 11.11 8.66 13.08
CA ARG A 30 11.20 8.21 11.68
C ARG A 30 11.57 6.73 11.61
N CYS A 31 11.04 6.03 10.61
CA CYS A 31 11.45 4.66 10.27
C CYS A 31 11.31 4.46 8.77
N ASP A 32 12.32 3.85 8.16
CA ASP A 32 12.43 3.79 6.71
C ASP A 32 12.62 2.36 6.24
N PHE A 33 11.97 2.00 5.13
CA PHE A 33 12.06 0.68 4.54
C PHE A 33 12.24 0.74 3.03
N TRP A 34 13.19 -0.02 2.51
CA TRP A 34 13.25 -0.37 1.10
C TRP A 34 12.25 -1.46 0.77
N LEU A 35 11.42 -1.20 -0.24
CA LEU A 35 10.52 -2.15 -0.86
C LEU A 35 11.10 -2.54 -2.22
N THR A 36 11.29 -3.84 -2.42
CA THR A 36 11.69 -4.40 -3.71
C THR A 36 10.49 -4.54 -4.64
N ARG A 37 10.75 -4.67 -5.94
CA ARG A 37 9.74 -5.07 -6.93
C ARG A 37 8.88 -6.24 -6.46
N ASN A 38 9.50 -7.33 -5.99
CA ASN A 38 8.80 -8.55 -5.60
C ASN A 38 7.82 -8.34 -4.43
N ILE A 39 8.23 -7.62 -3.37
CA ILE A 39 7.30 -7.37 -2.25
C ILE A 39 6.19 -6.41 -2.67
N THR A 40 6.50 -5.37 -3.44
CA THR A 40 5.48 -4.39 -3.87
C THR A 40 4.42 -5.02 -4.75
N LEU A 41 4.79 -5.83 -5.76
CA LEU A 41 3.81 -6.48 -6.63
C LEU A 41 2.89 -7.42 -5.86
N LYS A 42 3.45 -8.18 -4.90
CA LYS A 42 2.65 -9.03 -4.00
C LYS A 42 1.72 -8.21 -3.10
N LEU A 43 2.15 -7.04 -2.64
CA LEU A 43 1.32 -6.14 -1.85
C LEU A 43 0.16 -5.58 -2.68
N LEU A 44 0.40 -5.16 -3.92
CA LEU A 44 -0.67 -4.67 -4.80
C LEU A 44 -1.76 -5.72 -5.01
N GLU A 45 -1.38 -6.97 -5.29
CA GLU A 45 -2.33 -8.08 -5.43
C GLU A 45 -3.06 -8.39 -4.11
N ALA A 46 -2.32 -8.55 -3.02
CA ALA A 46 -2.90 -8.94 -1.72
C ALA A 46 -3.83 -7.86 -1.15
N LEU A 47 -3.44 -6.59 -1.22
CA LEU A 47 -4.21 -5.48 -0.67
C LEU A 47 -5.42 -5.14 -1.54
N SER A 48 -5.33 -5.23 -2.87
CA SER A 48 -6.50 -5.07 -3.74
C SER A 48 -7.55 -6.17 -3.49
N SER A 49 -7.11 -7.42 -3.31
CA SER A 49 -8.00 -8.51 -2.90
C SER A 49 -8.62 -8.28 -1.52
N LEU A 50 -7.83 -7.79 -0.56
CA LEU A 50 -8.31 -7.49 0.79
C LEU A 50 -9.40 -6.42 0.77
N VAL A 51 -9.14 -5.30 0.10
CA VAL A 51 -10.08 -4.18 -0.06
C VAL A 51 -11.44 -4.63 -0.59
N ARG A 52 -11.46 -5.49 -1.63
CA ARG A 52 -12.72 -6.03 -2.18
C ARG A 52 -13.51 -6.86 -1.17
N LYS A 53 -12.82 -7.60 -0.30
CA LYS A 53 -13.43 -8.47 0.72
C LYS A 53 -13.95 -7.69 1.92
N THR A 54 -13.34 -6.55 2.22
CA THR A 54 -13.63 -5.77 3.43
C THR A 54 -14.52 -4.55 3.16
N SER A 55 -14.71 -4.15 1.90
CA SER A 55 -15.76 -3.19 1.52
C SER A 55 -17.13 -3.87 1.55
N GLU A 56 -18.05 -3.37 2.38
CA GLU A 56 -19.43 -3.85 2.44
C GLU A 56 -20.16 -3.65 1.11
N GLN A 57 -19.86 -2.56 0.40
CA GLN A 57 -20.50 -2.22 -0.88
C GLN A 57 -20.01 -3.14 -2.00
N VAL A 58 -18.70 -3.35 -2.09
CA VAL A 58 -18.11 -4.25 -3.09
C VAL A 58 -18.51 -5.70 -2.80
N ALA A 59 -18.46 -6.15 -1.54
CA ALA A 59 -18.76 -7.52 -1.19
C ALA A 59 -20.23 -7.91 -1.43
N THR A 60 -21.16 -6.95 -1.38
CA THR A 60 -22.60 -7.19 -1.61
C THR A 60 -23.04 -6.94 -3.06
N ALA A 61 -22.18 -6.34 -3.89
CA ALA A 61 -22.48 -6.10 -5.29
C ALA A 61 -22.41 -7.38 -6.14
N PRO A 62 -23.19 -7.49 -7.23
CA PRO A 62 -23.02 -8.54 -8.23
C PRO A 62 -21.59 -8.59 -8.74
N SER A 63 -21.06 -9.79 -8.98
CA SER A 63 -19.66 -10.02 -9.39
C SER A 63 -19.22 -9.16 -10.59
N GLU A 64 -20.12 -8.93 -11.54
CA GLU A 64 -19.91 -8.09 -12.72
C GLU A 64 -19.63 -6.61 -12.40
N HIS A 65 -20.05 -6.13 -11.23
CA HIS A 65 -19.90 -4.73 -10.80
C HIS A 65 -18.83 -4.54 -9.72
N GLN A 66 -18.31 -5.62 -9.13
CA GLN A 66 -17.36 -5.53 -8.01
C GLN A 66 -16.07 -4.79 -8.39
N SER A 67 -15.54 -5.04 -9.59
CA SER A 67 -14.34 -4.33 -10.09
C SER A 67 -14.59 -2.85 -10.29
N GLY A 68 -15.69 -2.48 -10.95
CA GLY A 68 -16.02 -1.08 -11.18
C GLY A 68 -16.26 -0.31 -9.88
N LEU A 69 -16.90 -0.92 -8.88
CA LEU A 69 -17.08 -0.30 -7.56
C LEU A 69 -15.77 -0.14 -6.80
N ALA A 70 -14.91 -1.16 -6.78
CA ALA A 70 -13.61 -1.07 -6.12
C ALA A 70 -12.71 -0.01 -6.78
N GLN A 71 -12.76 0.09 -8.11
CA GLN A 71 -12.06 1.12 -8.87
C GLN A 71 -12.60 2.52 -8.54
N PHE A 72 -13.92 2.68 -8.44
CA PHE A 72 -14.54 3.94 -8.03
C PHE A 72 -14.15 4.36 -6.60
N GLU A 73 -14.20 3.44 -5.63
CA GLU A 73 -13.73 3.68 -4.26
C GLU A 73 -12.25 4.11 -4.25
N HIS A 74 -11.42 3.49 -5.10
CA HIS A 74 -10.01 3.85 -5.25
C HIS A 74 -9.80 5.27 -5.79
N GLU A 75 -10.49 5.63 -6.86
CA GLU A 75 -10.41 6.98 -7.44
C GLU A 75 -10.90 8.04 -6.47
N GLN A 76 -11.97 7.76 -5.71
CA GLN A 76 -12.47 8.67 -4.67
C GLN A 76 -11.42 8.89 -3.57
N ALA A 77 -10.77 7.83 -3.10
CA ALA A 77 -9.72 7.92 -2.09
C ALA A 77 -8.47 8.65 -2.61
N GLN A 78 -8.12 8.53 -3.89
CA GLN A 78 -7.06 9.31 -4.52
C GLN A 78 -7.39 10.81 -4.53
N GLN A 79 -8.63 11.18 -4.86
CA GLN A 79 -9.05 12.59 -4.89
C GLN A 79 -9.06 13.23 -3.50
N SER A 80 -9.34 12.45 -2.45
CA SER A 80 -9.29 12.93 -1.06
C SER A 80 -7.86 13.00 -0.49
N MET A 81 -6.87 12.50 -1.23
CA MET A 81 -5.49 12.47 -0.79
C MET A 81 -4.89 13.88 -0.74
N GLN A 82 -4.46 14.30 0.45
CA GLN A 82 -3.73 15.55 0.62
C GLN A 82 -2.25 15.33 0.29
N LEU A 83 -1.86 15.65 -0.94
CA LEU A 83 -0.46 15.64 -1.35
C LEU A 83 0.25 16.86 -0.75
N VAL A 84 1.15 16.63 0.21
CA VAL A 84 2.05 17.67 0.71
C VAL A 84 3.31 17.66 -0.16
N PRO A 85 3.64 18.77 -0.85
CA PRO A 85 4.86 18.86 -1.63
C PRO A 85 6.07 18.58 -0.74
N GLU A 86 6.87 17.58 -1.12
CA GLU A 86 7.99 17.16 -0.31
C GLU A 86 9.15 18.14 -0.45
N SER A 87 9.60 18.69 0.67
CA SER A 87 10.96 19.24 0.76
C SER A 87 11.93 18.06 0.77
N SER A 88 13.08 18.20 0.11
CA SER A 88 14.15 17.18 -0.01
C SER A 88 14.18 16.23 1.19
N VAL A 89 13.94 14.93 0.96
CA VAL A 89 13.92 13.97 2.06
C VAL A 89 15.31 13.85 2.66
N PRO A 90 15.46 14.14 3.97
CA PRO A 90 16.74 14.02 4.63
C PRO A 90 17.24 12.57 4.50
N GLU A 91 18.53 12.38 4.25
CA GLU A 91 19.12 11.05 4.25
C GLU A 91 18.88 10.35 5.60
N SER A 92 18.27 9.17 5.55
CA SER A 92 18.28 8.24 6.68
C SER A 92 19.56 7.41 6.60
N LYS A 93 20.18 7.15 7.76
CA LYS A 93 21.51 6.54 7.81
C LYS A 93 21.55 5.08 7.33
N ALA A 94 20.42 4.36 7.33
CA ALA A 94 20.29 3.02 6.76
C ALA A 94 18.81 2.57 6.81
N PRO A 95 18.04 2.69 5.71
CA PRO A 95 16.70 2.09 5.64
C PRO A 95 16.77 0.57 5.71
N GLY A 96 15.83 -0.04 6.42
CA GLY A 96 15.72 -1.50 6.51
C GLY A 96 15.17 -2.12 5.23
N LEU A 97 15.41 -3.40 4.96
CA LEU A 97 14.77 -4.08 3.82
C LEU A 97 13.44 -4.70 4.25
N LEU A 98 12.32 -4.26 3.68
CA LEU A 98 11.01 -4.83 3.98
C LEU A 98 10.91 -6.24 3.38
N CYS A 99 10.69 -7.25 4.22
CA CYS A 99 10.61 -8.65 3.78
C CYS A 99 9.19 -9.23 3.90
N LYS A 100 8.36 -8.67 4.79
CA LYS A 100 7.01 -9.16 5.04
C LYS A 100 6.10 -8.03 5.53
N VAL A 101 4.83 -8.10 5.16
CA VAL A 101 3.76 -7.24 5.68
C VAL A 101 2.60 -8.11 6.10
N ASP A 102 2.14 -7.95 7.32
CA ASP A 102 0.89 -8.57 7.78
C ASP A 102 -0.19 -7.49 7.85
N VAL A 103 -1.34 -7.75 7.21
CA VAL A 103 -2.51 -6.87 7.29
C VAL A 103 -3.68 -7.63 7.87
N SER A 104 -4.26 -7.07 8.93
CA SER A 104 -5.49 -7.57 9.53
C SER A 104 -6.55 -6.49 9.52
N HIS A 105 -7.80 -6.88 9.26
CA HIS A 105 -8.94 -5.97 9.29
C HIS A 105 -9.75 -6.23 10.56
N GLN A 106 -9.91 -5.20 11.40
CA GLN A 106 -10.70 -5.28 12.63
C GLN A 106 -11.67 -4.11 12.69
N GLY A 107 -12.96 -4.41 12.62
CA GLY A 107 -14.00 -3.39 12.58
C GLY A 107 -13.91 -2.55 11.31
N LYS A 108 -13.52 -1.28 11.43
CA LYS A 108 -13.40 -0.32 10.32
C LYS A 108 -11.95 0.11 10.03
N ARG A 109 -10.97 -0.59 10.60
CA ARG A 109 -9.56 -0.22 10.52
C ARG A 109 -8.72 -1.42 10.07
N TYR A 110 -7.66 -1.12 9.33
CA TYR A 110 -6.64 -2.07 8.93
C TYR A 110 -5.43 -1.87 9.82
N GLN A 111 -5.02 -2.92 10.54
CA GLN A 111 -3.72 -2.94 11.19
C GLN A 111 -2.70 -3.54 10.23
N VAL A 112 -1.75 -2.71 9.80
CA VAL A 112 -0.62 -3.08 8.94
C VAL A 112 0.63 -3.21 9.82
N ARG A 113 1.32 -4.34 9.74
CA ARG A 113 2.59 -4.59 10.45
C ARG A 113 3.69 -4.84 9.44
N LEU A 114 4.81 -4.15 9.61
CA LEU A 114 5.97 -4.16 8.70
C LEU A 114 7.12 -4.91 9.35
N TYR A 115 7.70 -5.86 8.62
CA TYR A 115 8.78 -6.71 9.08
C TYR A 115 10.03 -6.49 8.21
N GLU A 116 11.13 -6.22 8.88
CA GLU A 116 12.42 -6.04 8.26
C GLU A 116 13.16 -7.38 8.11
N GLN A 117 13.98 -7.50 7.06
CA GLN A 117 14.83 -8.66 6.86
C GLN A 117 15.75 -8.89 8.08
N GLY A 118 15.76 -10.13 8.58
CA GLY A 118 16.60 -10.53 9.71
C GLY A 118 15.96 -10.30 11.08
N LEU A 119 14.75 -9.73 11.16
CA LEU A 119 13.99 -9.58 12.40
C LEU A 119 12.75 -10.48 12.38
N GLU A 120 12.48 -11.16 13.50
CA GLU A 120 11.28 -12.01 13.66
C GLU A 120 10.04 -11.19 14.04
N GLU A 121 10.24 -10.10 14.79
CA GLU A 121 9.16 -9.21 15.23
C GLU A 121 8.93 -8.06 14.25
N ALA A 122 7.72 -7.50 14.29
CA ALA A 122 7.38 -6.33 13.48
C ALA A 122 8.19 -5.10 13.94
N THR A 123 8.93 -4.50 13.01
CA THR A 123 9.69 -3.28 13.25
C THR A 123 8.75 -2.09 13.41
N ALA A 124 7.70 -2.03 12.59
CA ALA A 124 6.74 -0.92 12.59
C ALA A 124 5.29 -1.36 12.34
N GLN A 125 4.33 -0.50 12.69
CA GLN A 125 2.91 -0.70 12.42
C GLN A 125 2.19 0.59 12.06
N ALA A 126 1.11 0.47 11.30
CA ALA A 126 0.18 1.54 10.98
C ALA A 126 -1.27 1.09 11.21
N LEU A 127 -2.14 2.05 11.58
CA LEU A 127 -3.59 1.84 11.66
C LEU A 127 -4.23 2.71 10.58
N LEU A 128 -4.77 2.07 9.54
CA LEU A 128 -5.32 2.73 8.37
C LEU A 128 -6.85 2.64 8.36
N THR A 129 -7.51 3.69 7.89
CA THR A 129 -8.89 3.63 7.38
C THR A 129 -8.93 2.89 6.04
N HIS A 130 -10.14 2.69 5.53
CA HIS A 130 -10.34 2.18 4.17
C HIS A 130 -9.76 3.14 3.12
N ASP A 131 -10.08 4.43 3.18
CA ASP A 131 -9.53 5.44 2.28
C ASP A 131 -8.00 5.51 2.32
N GLU A 132 -7.41 5.49 3.52
CA GLU A 132 -5.96 5.50 3.69
C GLU A 132 -5.31 4.25 3.06
N LEU A 133 -5.96 3.08 3.14
CA LEU A 133 -5.46 1.87 2.47
C LEU A 133 -5.51 2.01 0.93
N HIS A 134 -6.58 2.58 0.36
CA HIS A 134 -6.65 2.88 -1.07
C HIS A 134 -5.59 3.90 -1.50
N GLN A 135 -5.32 4.91 -0.68
CA GLN A 135 -4.26 5.89 -0.94
C GLN A 135 -2.87 5.24 -0.95
N ILE A 136 -2.57 4.37 0.02
CA ILE A 136 -1.32 3.61 0.03
C ILE A 136 -1.20 2.71 -1.20
N LEU A 137 -2.28 2.00 -1.56
CA LEU A 137 -2.33 1.22 -2.80
C LEU A 137 -2.03 2.08 -4.03
N SER A 138 -2.59 3.28 -4.11
CA SER A 138 -2.37 4.21 -5.21
C SER A 138 -0.90 4.62 -5.30
N LEU A 139 -0.24 4.88 -4.19
CA LEU A 139 1.16 5.31 -4.18
C LEU A 139 2.11 4.17 -4.55
N LEU A 140 1.81 2.95 -4.11
CA LEU A 140 2.57 1.76 -4.52
C LEU A 140 2.38 1.47 -6.00
N HIS A 141 1.14 1.57 -6.50
CA HIS A 141 0.79 1.33 -7.89
C HIS A 141 1.43 2.37 -8.82
N ARG A 142 1.37 3.65 -8.44
CA ARG A 142 2.09 4.73 -9.11
C ARG A 142 3.60 4.46 -9.18
N GLY A 143 4.21 4.04 -8.07
CA GLY A 143 5.64 3.69 -8.06
C GLY A 143 5.97 2.53 -9.00
N ALA A 144 5.12 1.50 -9.04
CA ALA A 144 5.28 0.38 -9.96
C ALA A 144 5.14 0.80 -11.44
N LEU A 145 4.25 1.74 -11.76
CA LEU A 145 4.14 2.34 -13.09
C LEU A 145 5.39 3.15 -13.45
N GLU A 146 5.83 4.07 -12.58
CA GLU A 146 7.00 4.92 -12.80
C GLU A 146 8.29 4.10 -12.97
N LEU A 147 8.42 3.00 -12.24
CA LEU A 147 9.54 2.06 -12.32
C LEU A 147 9.38 1.00 -13.43
N SER A 148 8.30 1.07 -14.23
CA SER A 148 8.03 0.15 -15.34
C SER A 148 8.00 -1.33 -14.93
N TRP A 149 7.36 -1.65 -13.81
CA TRP A 149 7.26 -3.01 -13.26
C TRP A 149 6.20 -3.89 -13.92
N GLY A 150 5.54 -3.41 -14.97
CA GLY A 150 4.57 -4.20 -15.76
C GLY A 150 3.21 -4.38 -15.09
N VAL A 151 2.79 -3.42 -14.26
CA VAL A 151 1.41 -3.33 -13.76
C VAL A 151 0.53 -2.61 -14.79
N ASP A 152 -0.76 -2.90 -14.80
CA ASP A 152 -1.74 -2.20 -15.64
C ASP A 152 -1.97 -0.77 -15.18
N ASP A 153 -2.52 0.08 -16.06
CA ASP A 153 -2.86 1.47 -15.73
C ASP A 153 -3.98 1.58 -14.69
N GLN A 154 -4.84 0.56 -14.57
CA GLN A 154 -5.92 0.49 -13.59
C GLN A 154 -5.71 -0.70 -12.64
N LEU A 155 -5.70 -0.41 -11.33
CA LEU A 155 -5.38 -1.41 -10.31
C LEU A 155 -6.50 -2.46 -10.12
N PHE A 156 -7.77 -2.09 -10.35
CA PHE A 156 -8.92 -2.97 -10.09
C PHE A 156 -9.64 -3.46 -11.36
N ASP A 157 -9.19 -3.12 -12.55
CA ASP A 157 -9.86 -3.51 -13.80
C ASP A 157 -9.83 -5.02 -14.05
N HIS A 158 -8.82 -5.72 -13.53
CA HIS A 158 -8.76 -7.17 -13.65
C HIS A 158 -9.65 -7.84 -12.59
N LEU A 159 -10.66 -8.58 -13.06
CA LEU A 159 -11.25 -9.65 -12.26
C LEU A 159 -10.13 -10.64 -11.90
N PRO A 160 -10.04 -11.13 -10.65
CA PRO A 160 -9.19 -12.29 -10.39
C PRO A 160 -9.62 -13.42 -11.33
N PRO A 161 -8.67 -14.12 -11.99
CA PRO A 161 -9.02 -15.28 -12.79
C PRO A 161 -9.61 -16.35 -11.88
N GLY A 162 -10.92 -16.59 -12.01
CA GLY A 162 -11.58 -17.77 -11.46
C GLY A 162 -12.29 -17.57 -10.12
N THR A 163 -13.55 -17.11 -10.19
CA THR A 163 -14.63 -17.87 -9.55
C THR A 163 -15.54 -18.34 -10.68
N ALA A 164 -15.00 -19.24 -11.51
CA ALA A 164 -15.84 -20.05 -12.38
C ALA A 164 -16.77 -20.84 -11.47
N LEU A 165 -18.07 -20.64 -11.67
CA LEU A 165 -19.14 -21.45 -11.10
C LEU A 165 -18.81 -22.95 -11.27
N GLN A 166 -18.72 -23.66 -10.16
CA GLN A 166 -19.07 -25.08 -10.05
C GLN A 166 -19.91 -25.30 -8.80
#